data_AF-A0A7L2ET53-F1
#
_entry.id   AF-A0A7L2ET53-F1
#
_cell.length_a   1.000
_cell.length_b   1.000
_cell.length_c   1.000
_cell.angle_alpha   90.00
_cell.angle_beta   90.00
_cell.angle_gamma   90.00
#
_symmetry.space_group_name_H-M   'P 1'
#
loop_
_entity.id
_entity.type
_entity.pdbx_description
1 polymer ?
#
loop_
_entity_poly.entity_id
_entity_poly.type
_entity_poly.pdbx_seq_one_letter_code
_entity_poly.pdbx_strand_id
1 'polypeptide(L)'
;MPRAPPVCELVPCIVVSVLSVSNCPSCCHLPDCECVWSDWIDMTYPDGSDRNSGDYETFDNIWKNYPSWECAKVENISCRAEKFPSTPIADLGQKVQCDVDVGLICNNKDQQIGGIIPMPVCLNYEISVCCTPNRPECLSPPSTTSTTTSTASTTTSSVSSPISTTVSMPPTGKTPTPTTTTTTT
;
A
#
# COMPACT_ATOMS: atom_id res chain seq x y z
N MET A 1 11.44 -33.62 4.05
CA MET A 1 10.06 -34.15 3.90
C MET A 1 9.21 -33.00 3.39
N PRO A 2 8.62 -33.06 2.19
CA PRO A 2 7.76 -31.98 1.71
C PRO A 2 6.45 -31.97 2.50
N ARG A 3 6.07 -30.78 2.97
CA ARG A 3 4.83 -30.52 3.71
C ARG A 3 3.65 -30.73 2.75
N ALA A 4 2.70 -31.56 3.13
CA ALA A 4 1.50 -31.80 2.33
C ALA A 4 0.73 -30.49 2.10
N PRO A 5 0.15 -30.26 0.90
CA PRO A 5 -0.70 -29.11 0.65
C PRO A 5 -1.96 -29.17 1.53
N PRO A 6 -2.51 -28.02 1.95
CA PRO A 6 -3.73 -27.99 2.74
C PRO A 6 -4.88 -28.61 1.93
N VAL A 7 -5.57 -29.57 2.53
CA VAL A 7 -6.76 -30.20 1.95
C VAL A 7 -7.88 -29.16 1.99
N CYS A 8 -8.42 -28.80 0.81
CA CYS A 8 -9.63 -27.98 0.72
C CYS A 8 -10.80 -28.77 1.31
N GLU A 9 -11.21 -28.45 2.54
CA GLU A 9 -12.48 -28.94 3.07
C GLU A 9 -13.65 -28.21 2.40
N LEU A 10 -14.60 -28.99 1.89
CA LEU A 10 -15.84 -28.51 1.30
C LEU A 10 -16.73 -27.95 2.40
N VAL A 11 -16.75 -26.63 2.57
CA VAL A 11 -17.74 -25.97 3.43
C VAL A 11 -19.06 -25.89 2.66
N PRO A 12 -20.17 -26.50 3.13
CA PRO A 12 -21.45 -26.38 2.46
C PRO A 12 -22.03 -24.98 2.64
N CYS A 13 -22.22 -24.24 1.54
CA CYS A 13 -22.92 -22.96 1.56
C CYS A 13 -24.41 -23.19 1.90
N ILE A 14 -24.87 -22.59 3.00
CA ILE A 14 -26.28 -22.58 3.39
C ILE A 14 -27.05 -21.71 2.38
N VAL A 15 -27.99 -22.32 1.65
CA VAL A 15 -28.87 -21.62 0.71
C VAL A 15 -30.03 -20.96 1.44
N VAL A 16 -30.19 -19.65 1.30
CA VAL A 16 -31.44 -18.94 1.64
C VAL A 16 -32.19 -18.65 0.35
N SER A 17 -33.31 -19.33 0.19
CA SER A 17 -34.39 -19.12 -0.78
C SER A 17 -34.21 -19.70 -2.19
N VAL A 18 -35.23 -20.49 -2.54
CA VAL A 18 -35.47 -21.16 -3.81
C VAL A 18 -35.95 -20.16 -4.87
N LEU A 19 -35.38 -20.23 -6.10
CA LEU A 19 -36.00 -19.94 -7.43
C LEU A 19 -35.07 -19.35 -8.52
N SER A 20 -33.75 -19.29 -8.36
CA SER A 20 -32.87 -19.19 -9.54
C SER A 20 -31.51 -19.81 -9.27
N VAL A 21 -31.12 -20.77 -10.12
CA VAL A 21 -29.75 -21.29 -10.16
C VAL A 21 -28.95 -20.34 -11.05
N SER A 22 -28.64 -19.15 -10.54
CA SER A 22 -27.53 -18.38 -11.11
C SER A 22 -26.26 -18.99 -10.55
N ASN A 23 -25.55 -19.75 -11.37
CA ASN A 23 -24.19 -20.18 -11.09
C ASN A 23 -23.36 -18.95 -10.68
N CYS A 24 -23.08 -18.84 -9.38
CA CYS A 24 -22.09 -17.91 -8.86
C CYS A 24 -20.77 -18.69 -8.82
N PRO A 25 -19.79 -18.44 -9.70
CA PRO A 25 -18.47 -19.03 -9.56
C PRO A 25 -17.68 -18.21 -8.53
N SER A 26 -18.14 -18.19 -7.28
CA SER A 26 -17.31 -17.76 -6.16
C SER A 26 -16.98 -18.99 -5.33
N CYS A 27 -15.97 -19.72 -5.80
CA CYS A 27 -14.96 -20.47 -5.02
C CYS A 27 -14.19 -21.46 -5.90
N CYS A 28 -13.85 -21.10 -7.14
CA CYS A 28 -12.86 -21.84 -7.92
C CYS A 28 -11.65 -20.92 -8.06
N HIS A 29 -10.60 -21.19 -7.29
CA HIS A 29 -9.26 -20.78 -7.68
C HIS A 29 -9.05 -21.32 -9.10
N LEU A 30 -9.15 -20.45 -10.11
CA LEU A 30 -8.78 -20.79 -11.48
C LEU A 30 -7.25 -20.79 -11.48
N PRO A 31 -6.60 -21.96 -11.59
CA PRO A 31 -5.14 -22.05 -11.50
C PRO A 31 -4.41 -21.26 -12.62
N ASP A 32 -5.15 -20.83 -13.66
CA ASP A 32 -4.61 -20.06 -14.79
C ASP A 32 -4.79 -18.54 -14.67
N CYS A 33 -5.29 -18.06 -13.51
CA CYS A 33 -5.48 -16.64 -13.21
C CYS A 33 -4.54 -16.13 -12.10
N GLU A 34 -3.56 -16.94 -11.69
CA GLU A 34 -2.50 -16.46 -10.81
C GLU A 34 -1.70 -15.36 -11.52
N CYS A 35 -1.29 -14.33 -10.78
CA CYS A 35 -0.48 -13.27 -11.35
C CYS A 35 0.91 -13.81 -11.70
N VAL A 36 1.44 -13.36 -12.83
CA VAL A 36 2.77 -13.73 -13.30
C VAL A 36 3.70 -12.54 -13.11
N TRP A 37 4.84 -12.78 -12.48
CA TRP A 37 5.87 -11.75 -12.33
C TRP A 37 6.51 -11.45 -13.68
N SER A 38 6.62 -10.16 -14.00
CA SER A 38 7.41 -9.69 -15.13
C SER A 38 8.90 -9.89 -14.90
N ASP A 39 9.68 -9.84 -15.98
CA ASP A 39 11.09 -9.48 -15.87
C ASP A 39 11.25 -8.09 -15.21
N TRP A 40 12.46 -7.77 -14.79
CA TRP A 40 12.75 -6.46 -14.23
C TRP A 40 12.67 -5.39 -15.33
N ILE A 41 11.97 -4.30 -14.99
CA ILE A 41 11.69 -3.16 -15.86
C ILE A 41 12.49 -1.97 -15.31
N ASP A 42 13.32 -1.42 -16.18
CA ASP A 42 14.21 -0.27 -15.93
C ASP A 42 14.18 0.62 -17.18
N MET A 43 13.37 1.68 -17.15
CA MET A 43 13.11 2.57 -18.28
C MET A 43 13.62 3.98 -18.07
N THR A 44 13.86 4.40 -16.84
CA THR A 44 14.29 5.73 -16.48
C THR A 44 15.54 5.70 -15.62
N TYR A 45 16.27 6.81 -15.62
CA TYR A 45 17.56 6.89 -14.96
C TYR A 45 17.71 8.25 -14.28
N PRO A 46 18.21 8.29 -13.04
CA PRO A 46 18.40 9.56 -12.33
C PRO A 46 19.54 10.36 -12.95
N ASP A 47 19.27 11.63 -13.26
CA ASP A 47 20.32 12.60 -13.59
C ASP A 47 20.93 13.17 -12.30
N GLY A 48 22.14 12.76 -11.98
CA GLY A 48 22.86 13.24 -10.80
C GLY A 48 23.22 14.72 -10.80
N SER A 49 23.07 15.42 -11.94
CA SER A 49 23.34 16.85 -12.07
C SER A 49 22.10 17.72 -11.80
N ASP A 50 20.90 17.14 -11.83
CA ASP A 50 19.64 17.87 -11.66
C ASP A 50 18.87 17.41 -10.41
N ARG A 51 18.62 18.35 -9.49
CA ARG A 51 17.84 18.08 -8.27
C ARG A 51 16.35 17.85 -8.56
N ASN A 52 15.84 18.31 -9.69
CA ASN A 52 14.45 18.08 -10.11
C ASN A 52 14.30 16.76 -10.89
N SER A 53 15.41 16.11 -11.22
CA SER A 53 15.43 14.75 -11.75
C SER A 53 15.23 13.73 -10.62
N GLY A 54 15.21 12.48 -11.00
CA GLY A 54 14.92 11.35 -10.14
C GLY A 54 14.81 10.09 -10.99
N ASP A 55 14.30 9.05 -10.35
CA ASP A 55 14.09 7.77 -10.99
C ASP A 55 12.62 7.36 -10.87
N TYR A 56 12.02 6.95 -11.98
CA TYR A 56 10.58 6.96 -12.20
C TYR A 56 10.13 5.76 -13.04
N GLU A 57 10.24 4.57 -12.47
CA GLU A 57 9.62 3.35 -12.99
C GLU A 57 8.10 3.35 -12.72
N THR A 58 7.42 4.39 -13.19
CA THR A 58 5.97 4.53 -13.10
C THR A 58 5.28 3.83 -14.26
N PHE A 59 4.05 3.35 -14.06
CA PHE A 59 3.32 2.68 -15.14
C PHE A 59 3.11 3.58 -16.37
N ASP A 60 2.91 4.88 -16.16
CA ASP A 60 2.86 5.86 -17.26
C ASP A 60 4.15 5.89 -18.09
N ASN A 61 5.31 5.88 -17.42
CA ASN A 61 6.60 5.85 -18.10
C ASN A 61 6.84 4.51 -18.80
N ILE A 62 6.44 3.40 -18.16
CA ILE A 62 6.59 2.07 -18.74
C ILE A 62 5.71 1.94 -19.98
N TRP A 63 4.43 2.31 -19.95
CA TRP A 63 3.57 2.26 -21.15
C TRP A 63 4.07 3.17 -22.26
N LYS A 64 4.63 4.33 -21.91
CA LYS A 64 5.18 5.27 -22.90
C LYS A 64 6.40 4.70 -23.63
N ASN A 65 7.29 4.03 -22.91
CA ASN A 65 8.55 3.55 -23.48
C ASN A 65 8.49 2.07 -23.91
N TYR A 66 7.56 1.29 -23.37
CA TYR A 66 7.32 -0.12 -23.65
C TYR A 66 5.81 -0.40 -23.90
N PRO A 67 5.26 0.07 -25.04
CA PRO A 67 3.82 0.03 -25.32
C PRO A 67 3.23 -1.37 -25.53
N SER A 68 4.07 -2.38 -25.75
CA SER A 68 3.66 -3.79 -25.82
C SER A 68 3.60 -4.46 -24.44
N TRP A 69 3.88 -3.73 -23.35
CA TRP A 69 3.71 -4.26 -22.01
C TRP A 69 2.23 -4.38 -21.67
N GLU A 70 1.76 -5.60 -21.49
CA GLU A 70 0.37 -5.90 -21.17
C GLU A 70 0.23 -6.37 -19.72
N CYS A 71 -0.47 -5.57 -18.90
CA CYS A 71 -0.80 -5.92 -17.53
C CYS A 71 -2.21 -5.41 -17.24
N ALA A 72 -3.19 -6.32 -17.14
CA ALA A 72 -4.58 -5.93 -16.94
C ALA A 72 -4.83 -5.40 -15.52
N LYS A 73 -4.13 -5.99 -14.54
CA LYS A 73 -4.15 -5.58 -13.15
C LYS A 73 -2.81 -5.94 -12.49
N VAL A 74 -2.21 -4.98 -11.80
CA VAL A 74 -1.06 -5.22 -10.93
C VAL A 74 -1.58 -5.71 -9.58
N GLU A 75 -1.25 -6.95 -9.21
CA GLU A 75 -1.61 -7.51 -7.89
C GLU A 75 -0.51 -7.24 -6.86
N ASN A 76 0.74 -7.16 -7.31
CA ASN A 76 1.88 -6.95 -6.45
C ASN A 76 3.04 -6.31 -7.21
N ILE A 77 3.95 -5.67 -6.48
CA ILE A 77 5.13 -5.00 -7.01
C ILE A 77 6.34 -5.32 -6.14
N SER A 78 7.48 -5.48 -6.80
CA SER A 78 8.78 -5.62 -6.16
C SER A 78 9.70 -4.58 -6.75
N CYS A 79 10.34 -3.78 -5.90
CA CYS A 79 11.29 -2.76 -6.32
C CYS A 79 12.66 -3.03 -5.72
N ARG A 80 13.73 -2.80 -6.48
CA ARG A 80 15.10 -2.90 -5.98
C ARG A 80 16.02 -1.90 -6.68
N ALA A 81 17.13 -1.57 -6.05
CA ALA A 81 18.21 -0.86 -6.74
C ALA A 81 19.00 -1.85 -7.60
N GLU A 82 19.23 -1.50 -8.87
CA GLU A 82 19.91 -2.34 -9.86
C GLU A 82 21.30 -2.80 -9.36
N LYS A 83 22.06 -1.87 -8.76
CA LYS A 83 23.41 -2.14 -8.23
C LYS A 83 23.43 -2.82 -6.87
N PHE A 84 22.30 -2.89 -6.18
CA PHE A 84 22.18 -3.47 -4.83
C PHE A 84 20.97 -4.41 -4.73
N PRO A 85 20.87 -5.45 -5.58
CA PRO A 85 19.66 -6.26 -5.71
C PRO A 85 19.39 -7.14 -4.48
N SER A 86 20.40 -7.37 -3.64
CA SER A 86 20.28 -8.14 -2.38
C SER A 86 20.04 -7.25 -1.16
N THR A 87 20.10 -5.92 -1.31
CA THR A 87 19.86 -4.98 -0.22
C THR A 87 18.39 -4.58 -0.24
N PRO A 88 17.64 -4.77 0.87
CA PRO A 88 16.27 -4.29 0.96
C PRO A 88 16.20 -2.79 0.70
N ILE A 89 15.17 -2.34 -0.02
CA ILE A 89 15.03 -0.93 -0.41
C ILE A 89 15.00 0.02 0.79
N ALA A 90 14.41 -0.42 1.91
CA ALA A 90 14.35 0.33 3.16
C ALA A 90 15.75 0.54 3.80
N ASP A 91 16.69 -0.36 3.54
CA ASP A 91 18.05 -0.32 4.10
C ASP A 91 19.01 0.54 3.26
N LEU A 92 18.60 0.94 2.05
CA LEU A 92 19.39 1.84 1.19
C LEU A 92 19.48 3.27 1.74
N GLY A 93 18.57 3.65 2.63
CA GLY A 93 18.52 4.99 3.23
C GLY A 93 17.98 6.08 2.30
N GLN A 94 17.37 5.69 1.18
CA GLN A 94 16.73 6.60 0.23
C GLN A 94 15.22 6.69 0.48
N LYS A 95 14.64 7.86 0.19
CA LYS A 95 13.19 8.04 0.18
C LYS A 95 12.66 7.60 -1.18
N VAL A 96 12.06 6.43 -1.21
CA VAL A 96 11.50 5.81 -2.41
C VAL A 96 10.07 5.39 -2.13
N GLN A 97 9.16 5.74 -3.03
CA GLN A 97 7.83 5.16 -3.10
C GLN A 97 7.87 3.95 -4.03
N CYS A 98 7.37 2.82 -3.56
CA CYS A 98 7.20 1.59 -4.35
C CYS A 98 5.80 1.07 -4.05
N ASP A 99 4.89 1.20 -5.01
CA ASP A 99 3.46 1.03 -4.79
C ASP A 99 2.75 0.47 -6.02
N VAL A 100 1.72 -0.35 -5.80
CA VAL A 100 1.00 -1.09 -6.86
C VAL A 100 0.13 -0.21 -7.74
N ASP A 101 -0.20 1.02 -7.31
CA ASP A 101 -1.05 1.94 -8.07
C ASP A 101 -0.21 2.86 -8.97
N VAL A 102 1.02 3.18 -8.57
CA VAL A 102 1.87 4.17 -9.28
C VAL A 102 3.15 3.60 -9.87
N GLY A 103 3.67 2.48 -9.35
CA GLY A 103 4.99 1.97 -9.67
C GLY A 103 6.04 2.46 -8.66
N LEU A 104 7.21 2.86 -9.15
CA LEU A 104 8.28 3.44 -8.32
C LEU A 104 8.53 4.91 -8.62
N ILE A 105 8.70 5.69 -7.55
CA ILE A 105 9.07 7.11 -7.60
C ILE A 105 10.19 7.37 -6.60
N CYS A 106 11.31 7.89 -7.10
CA CYS A 106 12.37 8.49 -6.32
C CYS A 106 12.68 9.88 -6.87
N ASN A 107 12.62 10.93 -6.04
CA ASN A 107 13.03 12.28 -6.45
C ASN A 107 14.40 12.64 -5.86
N ASN A 108 15.30 13.19 -6.66
CA ASN A 108 16.62 13.64 -6.18
C ASN A 108 16.51 14.70 -5.08
N LYS A 109 15.57 15.65 -5.23
CA LYS A 109 15.32 16.72 -4.25
C LYS A 109 15.00 16.23 -2.83
N ASP A 110 14.48 15.00 -2.70
CA ASP A 110 14.04 14.43 -1.42
C ASP A 110 15.16 13.64 -0.72
N GLN A 111 16.23 13.31 -1.45
CA GLN A 111 17.36 12.54 -0.96
C GLN A 111 18.32 13.40 -0.13
N GLN A 112 18.94 12.76 0.85
CA GLN A 112 19.97 13.35 1.70
C GLN A 112 21.24 12.52 1.58
N ILE A 113 22.38 13.13 1.88
CA ILE A 113 23.63 12.38 2.04
C ILE A 113 23.46 11.45 3.25
N GLY A 114 23.59 10.14 3.05
CA GLY A 114 23.41 9.16 4.11
C GLY A 114 23.12 7.75 3.59
N GLY A 115 23.21 6.75 4.47
CA GLY A 115 23.04 5.34 4.11
C GLY A 115 24.28 4.77 3.38
N ILE A 116 24.05 3.88 2.42
CA ILE A 116 25.13 3.25 1.63
C ILE A 116 25.68 4.22 0.57
N ILE A 117 24.94 5.28 0.23
CA ILE A 117 25.24 6.17 -0.91
C ILE A 117 25.67 7.56 -0.42
N PRO A 118 26.85 8.06 -0.84
CA PRO A 118 27.40 9.32 -0.36
C PRO A 118 26.86 10.58 -1.08
N MET A 119 25.82 10.46 -1.91
CA MET A 119 25.28 11.56 -2.73
C MET A 119 23.77 11.74 -2.53
N PRO A 120 23.24 12.97 -2.56
CA PRO A 120 21.80 13.24 -2.44
C PRO A 120 21.09 13.08 -3.80
N VAL A 121 21.26 11.91 -4.43
CA VAL A 121 20.71 11.55 -5.74
C VAL A 121 20.11 10.16 -5.62
N CYS A 122 18.98 9.91 -6.27
CA CYS A 122 18.39 8.58 -6.39
C CYS A 122 19.39 7.57 -6.94
N LEU A 123 19.32 6.34 -6.45
CA LEU A 123 19.90 5.19 -7.14
C LEU A 123 19.11 4.89 -8.41
N ASN A 124 19.71 4.09 -9.29
CA ASN A 124 18.98 3.45 -10.38
C ASN A 124 18.19 2.27 -9.81
N TYR A 125 16.89 2.30 -9.97
CA TYR A 125 15.94 1.31 -9.52
C TYR A 125 15.30 0.60 -10.70
N GLU A 126 14.83 -0.60 -10.44
CA GLU A 126 14.05 -1.39 -11.39
C GLU A 126 12.88 -2.03 -10.63
N ILE A 127 11.80 -2.30 -11.35
CA ILE A 127 10.60 -2.94 -10.80
C ILE A 127 10.29 -4.27 -11.48
N SER A 128 9.75 -5.20 -10.72
CA SER A 128 9.07 -6.39 -11.24
C SER A 128 7.64 -6.36 -10.71
N VAL A 129 6.69 -6.77 -11.53
CA VAL A 129 5.26 -6.63 -11.23
C VAL A 129 4.54 -7.95 -11.45
N CYS A 130 3.71 -8.34 -10.48
CA CYS A 130 2.86 -9.51 -10.58
C CYS A 130 1.56 -9.11 -11.27
N CYS A 131 1.44 -9.47 -12.53
CA CYS A 131 0.35 -9.05 -13.39
C CYS A 131 -0.66 -10.17 -13.59
N THR A 132 -1.94 -9.86 -13.39
CA THR A 132 -3.04 -10.75 -13.75
C THR A 132 -3.15 -10.84 -15.27
N PRO A 133 -3.25 -12.06 -15.84
CA PRO A 133 -3.44 -12.23 -17.27
C PRO A 133 -4.64 -11.46 -17.79
N ASN A 134 -4.50 -10.84 -18.97
CA ASN A 134 -5.59 -10.09 -19.61
C ASN A 134 -6.62 -11.02 -20.25
N ARG A 135 -7.34 -11.78 -19.42
CA ARG A 135 -8.38 -12.71 -19.83
C ARG A 135 -9.69 -12.44 -19.08
N PRO A 136 -10.85 -12.46 -19.75
CA PRO A 136 -12.14 -12.15 -19.13
C PRO A 136 -12.44 -13.00 -17.89
N GLU A 137 -12.02 -14.26 -17.89
CA GLU A 137 -12.20 -15.18 -16.75
C GLU A 137 -11.36 -14.83 -15.51
N CYS A 138 -10.30 -14.04 -15.67
CA CYS A 138 -9.40 -13.62 -14.60
C CYS A 138 -9.73 -12.22 -14.05
N LEU A 139 -10.55 -11.46 -14.78
CA LEU A 139 -10.98 -10.14 -14.38
C LEU A 139 -12.33 -10.26 -13.66
N SER A 140 -12.33 -10.09 -12.34
CA SER A 140 -13.57 -10.17 -11.56
C SER A 140 -14.58 -9.12 -12.04
N PRO A 141 -15.87 -9.48 -12.24
CA PRO A 141 -16.88 -8.50 -12.63
C PRO A 141 -17.02 -7.42 -11.54
N PRO A 142 -17.27 -6.14 -11.92
CA PRO A 142 -17.49 -5.08 -10.95
C PRO A 142 -18.67 -5.45 -10.05
N SER A 143 -18.43 -5.48 -8.73
CA SER A 143 -19.47 -5.76 -7.74
C SER A 143 -20.47 -4.61 -7.75
N THR A 144 -21.69 -4.85 -8.26
CA THR A 144 -22.80 -3.93 -8.13
C THR A 144 -23.23 -3.89 -6.66
N THR A 145 -22.71 -2.92 -5.90
CA THR A 145 -23.19 -2.64 -4.55
C THR A 145 -24.62 -2.12 -4.65
N SER A 146 -25.61 -2.99 -4.45
CA SER A 146 -26.99 -2.59 -4.25
C SER A 146 -27.12 -1.92 -2.89
N THR A 147 -27.11 -0.59 -2.87
CA THR A 147 -27.38 0.22 -1.68
C THR A 147 -28.77 -0.09 -1.15
N THR A 148 -28.88 -0.86 -0.08
CA THR A 148 -30.15 -1.04 0.64
C THR A 148 -30.36 0.18 1.51
N THR A 149 -31.19 1.11 1.03
CA THR A 149 -31.64 2.29 1.77
C THR A 149 -32.40 1.85 3.01
N SER A 150 -31.72 1.82 4.16
CA SER A 150 -32.32 1.51 5.46
C SER A 150 -33.13 2.72 5.90
N THR A 151 -34.46 2.64 5.83
CA THR A 151 -35.36 3.69 6.30
C THR A 151 -35.28 3.74 7.83
N ALA A 152 -34.60 4.76 8.37
CA ALA A 152 -34.54 5.00 9.81
C ALA A 152 -35.93 5.36 10.33
N SER A 153 -36.52 4.46 11.12
CA SER A 153 -37.77 4.72 11.84
C SER A 153 -37.47 5.53 13.10
N THR A 154 -37.89 6.80 13.07
CA THR A 154 -37.84 7.76 14.17
C THR A 154 -38.63 7.22 15.36
N THR A 155 -37.97 6.92 16.48
CA THR A 155 -38.66 6.73 17.76
C THR A 155 -38.32 7.90 18.67
N THR A 156 -39.26 8.83 18.75
CA THR A 156 -39.27 9.97 19.66
C THR A 156 -39.55 9.46 21.08
N SER A 157 -38.68 9.75 22.03
CA SER A 157 -39.00 9.67 23.46
C SER A 157 -38.26 10.78 24.19
N SER A 158 -39.03 11.70 24.74
CA SER A 158 -38.60 12.92 25.41
C SER A 158 -38.87 12.84 26.92
N VAL A 159 -38.07 13.63 27.67
CA VAL A 159 -38.28 14.11 29.06
C VAL A 159 -37.90 13.09 30.17
N SER A 160 -37.09 13.37 31.21
CA SER A 160 -36.78 14.60 31.96
C SER A 160 -35.38 14.54 32.61
N SER A 161 -34.71 15.70 32.72
CA SER A 161 -33.67 15.99 33.72
C SER A 161 -34.31 16.28 35.09
N PRO A 162 -33.57 16.30 36.23
CA PRO A 162 -32.73 17.46 36.54
C PRO A 162 -31.36 17.16 37.21
N ILE A 163 -30.43 18.06 36.89
CA ILE A 163 -29.36 18.67 37.71
C ILE A 163 -28.90 17.95 39.01
N SER A 164 -27.59 17.71 39.08
CA SER A 164 -26.83 17.84 40.33
C SER A 164 -25.42 18.32 40.03
N THR A 165 -25.15 19.51 40.53
CA THR A 165 -23.87 20.21 40.65
C THR A 165 -22.96 19.52 41.65
N THR A 166 -21.69 19.30 41.31
CA THR A 166 -20.59 19.37 42.28
C THR A 166 -19.35 19.96 41.63
N VAL A 167 -19.05 21.17 42.07
CA VAL A 167 -17.78 21.89 41.97
C VAL A 167 -16.71 21.13 42.77
N SER A 168 -15.51 20.94 42.21
CA SER A 168 -14.25 21.16 42.95
C SER A 168 -13.04 21.12 42.02
N MET A 169 -12.49 22.29 41.73
CA MET A 169 -11.08 22.48 41.44
C MET A 169 -10.38 22.75 42.77
N PRO A 170 -9.17 22.25 42.97
CA PRO A 170 -8.15 23.13 43.57
C PRO A 170 -6.97 23.42 42.63
N PRO A 171 -6.36 24.62 42.77
CA PRO A 171 -5.30 25.13 41.93
C PRO A 171 -3.91 24.82 42.49
N THR A 172 -2.90 25.45 41.87
CA THR A 172 -1.53 25.71 42.37
C THR A 172 -0.52 24.54 42.33
N GLY A 173 0.75 24.74 41.94
CA GLY A 173 1.50 25.99 41.92
C GLY A 173 2.65 26.02 40.92
N LYS A 174 2.91 27.23 40.43
CA LYS A 174 4.22 27.66 39.92
C LYS A 174 5.17 27.79 41.10
N THR A 175 6.42 27.38 40.94
CA THR A 175 7.60 28.14 41.39
C THR A 175 8.82 27.67 40.61
N PRO A 176 9.61 28.60 40.03
CA PRO A 176 10.92 28.31 39.47
C PRO A 176 11.97 28.29 40.59
N THR A 177 13.00 27.47 40.45
CA THR A 177 14.23 27.62 41.26
C THR A 177 15.42 27.55 40.33
N PRO A 178 16.15 28.66 40.14
CA PRO A 178 17.51 28.65 39.63
C PRO A 178 18.45 28.37 40.82
N THR A 179 19.48 27.55 40.63
CA THR A 179 20.66 27.58 41.51
C THR A 179 21.92 27.34 40.71
N THR A 180 22.80 28.33 40.86
CA THR A 180 24.08 28.63 40.25
C THR A 180 25.23 27.86 40.93
N THR A 181 26.40 27.86 40.27
CA THR A 181 27.77 27.96 40.84
C THR A 181 28.55 26.63 40.86
N THR A 182 29.50 26.38 39.94
CA THR A 182 30.93 26.80 39.83
C THR A 182 31.90 25.77 40.42
N THR A 183 33.05 25.59 39.74
CA THR A 183 34.43 25.32 40.25
C THR A 183 35.03 24.04 39.64
N THR A 184 35.86 24.15 38.59
CA THR A 184 37.35 24.27 38.57
C THR A 184 38.05 22.94 38.85
N THR A 185 38.72 22.37 37.85
CA THR A 185 40.19 22.33 37.67
C THR A 185 40.48 21.81 36.26
#